data_AF-A0A8D0BTG2-F1
#
_entry.id   AF-A0A8D0BTG2-F1
#
_cell.length_a   1.000
_cell.length_b   1.000
_cell.length_c   1.000
_cell.angle_alpha   90.00
_cell.angle_beta   90.00
_cell.angle_gamma   90.00
#
_symmetry.space_group_name_H-M   'P 1'
#
loop_
_entity.id
_entity.type
_entity.pdbx_description
1 polymer ?
#
loop_
_entity_poly.entity_id
_entity_poly.type
_entity_poly.pdbx_seq_one_letter_code
_entity_poly.pdbx_strand_id
1 'polypeptide(L)'
;TRVTSFSPVLKPRLVTDLYSTSFVFSEKSYVTVESYQEKHQPLENVTLCLKSYTDSPFGQALFSYSTKSQNKDIAIFKEPLGGSSWLYTVYIGGQAVHFKVPECYLRWQSTCIVWASETGVLSLWLDNHLLARRVIRKGYLIKSHALITLGRAYQESIFFTGEIQDVYLWNYTLTVYDLESTQWYDVFPPAVVSWRNLEYKIKGNVAQEPVF
;
A
#
# COMPACT_ATOMS: atom_id res chain seq x y z
N THR A 1 -39.72 0.71 -36.13
CA THR A 1 -40.01 0.21 -34.76
C THR A 1 -39.43 -1.20 -34.68
N ARG A 2 -38.42 -1.55 -33.88
CA ARG A 2 -38.01 -1.17 -32.52
C ARG A 2 -36.51 -1.51 -32.43
N VAL A 3 -35.64 -0.56 -32.08
CA VAL A 3 -34.25 -0.88 -31.71
C VAL A 3 -34.30 -1.24 -30.23
N THR A 4 -34.12 -2.51 -29.90
CA THR A 4 -33.97 -2.97 -28.52
C THR A 4 -32.59 -2.56 -28.03
N SER A 5 -32.53 -1.50 -27.20
CA SER A 5 -31.33 -1.14 -26.46
C SER A 5 -31.06 -2.19 -25.39
N PHE A 6 -30.00 -2.98 -25.58
CA PHE A 6 -29.44 -3.77 -24.48
C PHE A 6 -28.69 -2.82 -23.56
N SER A 7 -29.31 -2.49 -22.43
CA SER A 7 -28.59 -1.88 -21.31
C SER A 7 -27.57 -2.90 -20.80
N PRO A 8 -26.28 -2.57 -20.70
CA PRO A 8 -25.30 -3.48 -20.13
C PRO A 8 -25.65 -3.69 -18.66
N VAL A 9 -25.95 -4.93 -18.29
CA VAL A 9 -26.07 -5.33 -16.89
C VAL A 9 -24.72 -5.06 -16.24
N LEU A 10 -24.67 -4.07 -15.34
CA LEU A 10 -23.52 -3.80 -14.49
C LEU A 10 -23.24 -5.09 -13.71
N LYS A 11 -22.14 -5.77 -14.03
CA LYS A 11 -21.68 -6.90 -13.21
C LYS A 11 -21.47 -6.39 -11.78
N PRO A 12 -21.98 -7.09 -10.76
CA PRO A 12 -21.71 -6.73 -9.38
C PRO A 12 -20.19 -6.73 -9.17
N ARG A 13 -19.66 -5.64 -8.61
CA ARG A 13 -18.27 -5.57 -8.17
C ARG A 13 -18.12 -6.56 -7.02
N LEU A 14 -17.27 -7.58 -7.20
CA LEU A 14 -16.98 -8.56 -6.16
C LEU A 14 -16.06 -7.89 -5.15
N VAL A 15 -16.62 -7.56 -3.99
CA VAL A 15 -15.88 -7.02 -2.87
C VAL A 15 -15.67 -8.14 -1.86
N THR A 16 -14.44 -8.28 -1.36
CA THR A 16 -14.03 -9.41 -0.51
C THR A 16 -13.55 -8.90 0.84
N ASP A 17 -14.03 -9.52 1.92
CA ASP A 17 -13.42 -9.37 3.25
C ASP A 17 -12.24 -10.34 3.35
N LEU A 18 -11.02 -9.79 3.40
CA LEU A 18 -9.79 -10.56 3.50
C LEU A 18 -9.25 -10.60 4.94
N TYR A 19 -10.09 -10.35 5.94
CA TYR A 19 -9.71 -10.56 7.33
C TYR A 19 -9.14 -11.97 7.52
N SER A 20 -8.06 -12.08 8.30
CA SER A 20 -7.34 -13.34 8.52
C SER A 20 -6.88 -14.06 7.24
N THR A 21 -6.71 -13.33 6.14
CA THR A 21 -6.23 -13.87 4.86
C THR A 21 -5.01 -13.08 4.35
N SER A 22 -3.97 -13.79 3.95
CA SER A 22 -2.78 -13.28 3.27
C SER A 22 -2.89 -13.47 1.76
N PHE A 23 -2.33 -12.53 0.99
CA PHE A 23 -1.89 -12.84 -0.36
C PHE A 23 -0.46 -13.39 -0.30
N VAL A 24 -0.25 -14.57 -0.89
CA VAL A 24 1.05 -15.24 -0.99
C VAL A 24 1.55 -15.11 -2.43
N PHE A 25 2.62 -14.35 -2.62
CA PHE A 25 3.18 -14.00 -3.93
C PHE A 25 4.35 -14.93 -4.27
N SER A 26 4.27 -15.58 -5.42
CA SER A 26 5.43 -16.22 -6.05
C SER A 26 6.20 -15.22 -6.93
N GLU A 27 7.26 -15.69 -7.59
CA GLU A 27 8.01 -14.89 -8.55
C GLU A 27 7.12 -14.26 -9.63
N LYS A 28 7.41 -12.98 -9.95
CA LYS A 28 6.79 -12.23 -11.06
C LYS A 28 5.26 -12.16 -11.01
N SER A 29 4.68 -12.20 -9.82
CA SER A 29 3.24 -12.09 -9.59
C SER A 29 2.87 -10.78 -8.88
N TYR A 30 1.63 -10.33 -9.01
CA TYR A 30 1.14 -9.11 -8.34
C TYR A 30 -0.39 -9.06 -8.27
N VAL A 31 -0.92 -8.15 -7.45
CA VAL A 31 -2.35 -7.87 -7.33
C VAL A 31 -2.60 -6.42 -7.69
N THR A 32 -3.60 -6.14 -8.52
CA THR A 32 -4.12 -4.78 -8.74
C THR A 32 -5.30 -4.53 -7.81
N VAL A 33 -5.35 -3.37 -7.18
CA VAL A 33 -6.39 -3.00 -6.20
C VAL A 33 -7.16 -1.78 -6.71
N GLU A 34 -8.47 -1.78 -6.52
CA GLU A 34 -9.31 -0.60 -6.74
C GLU A 34 -9.48 0.19 -5.43
N SER A 35 -9.49 1.52 -5.52
CA SER A 35 -9.73 2.41 -4.36
C SER A 35 -11.13 3.02 -4.40
N TYR A 36 -11.73 3.21 -3.23
CA TYR A 36 -13.04 3.84 -3.02
C TYR A 36 -12.96 5.36 -2.89
N GLN A 37 -12.02 6.01 -3.59
CA GLN A 37 -11.93 7.47 -3.59
C GLN A 37 -13.06 8.09 -4.41
N GLU A 38 -13.61 9.19 -3.92
CA GLU A 38 -14.51 10.02 -4.73
C GLU A 38 -13.78 10.57 -5.96
N LYS A 39 -14.51 10.68 -7.07
CA LYS A 39 -13.94 11.24 -8.30
C LYS A 39 -13.47 12.67 -8.02
N HIS A 40 -12.20 12.95 -8.32
CA HIS A 40 -11.56 14.27 -8.17
C HIS A 40 -11.21 14.68 -6.73
N GLN A 41 -11.32 13.80 -5.74
CA GLN A 41 -10.81 14.08 -4.40
C GLN A 41 -9.34 13.65 -4.27
N PRO A 42 -8.36 14.58 -4.21
CA PRO A 42 -6.97 14.20 -4.00
C PRO A 42 -6.74 13.70 -2.57
N LEU A 43 -5.65 12.95 -2.37
CA LEU A 43 -5.13 12.66 -1.04
C LEU A 43 -4.26 13.84 -0.58
N GLU A 44 -4.64 14.41 0.56
CA GLU A 44 -3.92 15.49 1.22
C GLU A 44 -3.22 15.00 2.47
N ASN A 45 -3.87 14.07 3.17
CA ASN A 45 -3.36 13.43 4.36
C ASN A 45 -3.34 11.93 4.08
N VAL A 46 -2.19 11.31 4.21
CA VAL A 46 -2.00 9.90 3.86
C VAL A 46 -1.62 9.17 5.13
N THR A 47 -2.38 8.12 5.43
CA THR A 47 -1.86 7.00 6.20
C THR A 47 -1.94 5.76 5.33
N LEU A 48 -0.85 5.02 5.20
CA LEU A 48 -0.83 3.73 4.52
C LEU A 48 -0.19 2.73 5.47
N CYS A 49 -0.90 1.66 5.79
CA CYS A 49 -0.42 0.57 6.61
C CYS A 49 -0.54 -0.75 5.84
N LEU A 50 0.45 -1.63 6.02
CA LEU A 50 0.42 -3.01 5.55
C LEU A 50 1.28 -3.88 6.45
N LYS A 51 1.00 -5.18 6.47
CA LYS A 51 1.91 -6.20 7.02
C LYS A 51 2.50 -6.99 5.88
N SER A 52 3.81 -7.22 5.94
CA SER A 52 4.51 -8.06 4.97
C SER A 52 5.44 -9.02 5.66
N TYR A 53 5.59 -10.21 5.08
CA TYR A 53 6.59 -11.18 5.48
C TYR A 53 7.32 -11.70 4.23
N THR A 54 8.63 -11.57 4.20
CA THR A 54 9.48 -12.00 3.09
C THR A 54 10.83 -12.44 3.62
N ASP A 55 11.35 -13.50 3.03
CA ASP A 55 12.69 -14.03 3.22
C ASP A 55 13.57 -13.76 1.97
N SER A 56 13.09 -12.94 1.03
CA SER A 56 13.84 -12.68 -0.19
C SER A 56 15.08 -11.82 0.08
N PRO A 57 16.28 -12.18 -0.44
CA PRO A 57 17.51 -11.40 -0.29
C PRO A 57 17.62 -10.28 -1.34
N PHE A 58 16.53 -9.91 -2.02
CA PHE A 58 16.52 -8.93 -3.11
C PHE A 58 15.59 -7.75 -2.79
N GLY A 59 15.66 -6.70 -3.60
CA GLY A 59 14.73 -5.56 -3.51
C GLY A 59 13.28 -5.99 -3.69
N GLN A 60 12.42 -5.58 -2.76
CA GLN A 60 11.02 -5.97 -2.65
C GLN A 60 10.10 -4.75 -2.78
N ALA A 61 9.12 -4.83 -3.69
CA ALA A 61 8.09 -3.80 -3.87
C ALA A 61 6.82 -4.13 -3.07
N LEU A 62 6.63 -3.47 -1.92
CA LEU A 62 5.51 -3.76 -1.02
C LEU A 62 4.20 -3.14 -1.54
N PHE A 63 4.24 -1.86 -1.88
CA PHE A 63 3.06 -1.09 -2.31
C PHE A 63 3.45 -0.07 -3.38
N SER A 64 2.61 0.08 -4.40
CA SER A 64 2.76 1.11 -5.42
C SER A 64 1.40 1.73 -5.77
N TYR A 65 1.37 3.05 -5.80
CA TYR A 65 0.26 3.90 -6.21
C TYR A 65 0.82 4.89 -7.23
N SER A 66 0.35 4.81 -8.47
CA SER A 66 0.80 5.66 -9.56
C SER A 66 -0.39 6.24 -10.31
N THR A 67 -0.39 7.55 -10.53
CA THR A 67 -1.41 8.22 -11.32
C THR A 67 -0.94 8.38 -12.76
N LYS A 68 -1.85 8.74 -13.67
CA LYS A 68 -1.49 8.97 -15.08
C LYS A 68 -0.38 10.01 -15.27
N SER A 69 -0.25 10.96 -14.35
CA SER A 69 0.73 12.06 -14.44
C SER A 69 1.96 11.87 -13.56
N GLN A 70 1.98 10.89 -12.65
CA GLN A 70 3.08 10.74 -11.69
C GLN A 70 3.27 9.27 -11.32
N ASN A 71 4.45 8.75 -11.67
CA ASN A 71 4.91 7.45 -11.19
C ASN A 71 5.36 7.57 -9.73
N LYS A 72 5.14 6.54 -8.91
CA LYS A 72 5.51 6.50 -7.49
C LYS A 72 4.92 7.70 -6.72
N ASP A 73 3.62 7.95 -6.93
CA ASP A 73 2.88 8.97 -6.19
C ASP A 73 2.82 8.60 -4.70
N ILE A 74 2.60 7.32 -4.41
CA ILE A 74 2.90 6.70 -3.11
C ILE A 74 3.58 5.36 -3.42
N ALA A 75 4.74 5.08 -2.81
CA ALA A 75 5.34 3.76 -2.93
C ALA A 75 6.19 3.42 -1.73
N ILE A 76 6.28 2.12 -1.41
CA ILE A 76 7.15 1.59 -0.36
C ILE A 76 7.95 0.43 -0.94
N PHE A 77 9.27 0.58 -0.91
CA PHE A 77 10.24 -0.44 -1.29
C PHE A 77 11.13 -0.77 -0.10
N LYS A 78 11.61 -2.01 -0.05
CA LYS A 78 12.71 -2.38 0.84
C LYS A 78 13.78 -3.14 0.08
N GLU A 79 15.05 -2.87 0.37
CA GLU A 79 16.19 -3.56 -0.22
C GLU A 79 17.29 -3.80 0.82
N PRO A 80 18.06 -4.89 0.71
CA PRO A 80 19.15 -5.15 1.64
C PRO A 80 20.32 -4.20 1.36
N LEU A 81 20.95 -3.69 2.42
CA LEU A 81 22.17 -2.87 2.34
C LEU A 81 23.45 -3.67 2.62
N GLY A 82 23.33 -4.97 2.90
CA GLY A 82 24.40 -5.79 3.48
C GLY A 82 24.61 -5.51 4.97
N GLY A 83 25.42 -6.34 5.63
CA GLY A 83 25.79 -6.16 7.03
C GLY A 83 24.60 -6.08 7.99
N SER A 84 23.58 -6.92 7.80
CA SER A 84 22.38 -6.96 8.65
C SER A 84 21.64 -5.63 8.71
N SER A 85 21.39 -5.00 7.56
CA SER A 85 20.62 -3.76 7.46
C SER A 85 19.73 -3.75 6.22
N TRP A 86 18.57 -3.12 6.36
CA TRP A 86 17.63 -2.87 5.27
C TRP A 86 17.50 -1.38 5.01
N LEU A 87 17.29 -1.02 3.74
CA LEU A 87 16.87 0.31 3.33
C LEU A 87 15.39 0.27 2.96
N TYR A 88 14.56 1.00 3.69
CA TYR A 88 13.21 1.31 3.27
C TYR A 88 13.24 2.61 2.46
N THR A 89 12.67 2.57 1.26
CA THR A 89 12.50 3.75 0.42
C THR A 89 11.02 4.05 0.29
N VAL A 90 10.60 5.21 0.79
CA VAL A 90 9.23 5.71 0.69
C VAL A 90 9.18 6.84 -0.33
N TYR A 91 8.22 6.77 -1.23
CA TYR A 91 7.95 7.82 -2.21
C TYR A 91 6.66 8.54 -1.86
N ILE A 92 6.68 9.88 -1.93
CA ILE A 92 5.49 10.72 -2.03
C ILE A 92 5.67 11.63 -3.25
N GLY A 93 4.71 11.67 -4.16
CA GLY A 93 4.74 12.49 -5.37
C GLY A 93 6.03 12.32 -6.19
N GLY A 94 6.58 11.11 -6.26
CA GLY A 94 7.84 10.83 -6.95
C GLY A 94 9.13 11.23 -6.23
N GLN A 95 9.06 11.91 -5.06
CA GLN A 95 10.22 12.21 -4.24
C GLN A 95 10.50 11.06 -3.25
N ALA A 96 11.73 10.54 -3.26
CA ALA A 96 12.14 9.43 -2.40
C ALA A 96 12.71 9.91 -1.05
N VAL A 97 12.45 9.14 0.00
CA VAL A 97 13.10 9.22 1.31
C VAL A 97 13.59 7.85 1.71
N HIS A 98 14.83 7.78 2.19
CA HIS A 98 15.50 6.56 2.57
C HIS A 98 15.61 6.43 4.10
N PHE A 99 15.26 5.27 4.62
CA PHE A 99 15.36 4.91 6.03
C PHE A 99 16.21 3.65 6.17
N LYS A 100 17.41 3.79 6.73
CA LYS A 100 18.25 2.64 7.08
C LYS A 100 17.81 2.10 8.44
N VAL A 101 17.54 0.81 8.51
CA VAL A 101 17.14 0.12 9.73
C VAL A 101 17.94 -1.16 9.93
N PRO A 102 18.27 -1.53 11.18
CA PRO A 102 18.92 -2.80 11.47
C PRO A 102 18.03 -3.99 11.07
N GLU A 103 18.64 -5.16 10.91
CA GLU A 103 18.00 -6.34 10.35
C GLU A 103 16.73 -6.79 11.09
N CYS A 104 15.74 -7.16 10.28
CA CYS A 104 14.54 -7.85 10.71
C CYS A 104 14.18 -8.88 9.64
N TYR A 105 14.83 -10.03 9.70
CA TYR A 105 14.57 -11.18 8.83
C TYR A 105 13.70 -12.21 9.60
N LEU A 106 12.88 -13.00 8.90
CA LEU A 106 12.06 -14.09 9.46
C LEU A 106 10.91 -13.69 10.40
N ARG A 107 10.28 -12.54 10.20
CA ARG A 107 9.01 -12.24 10.88
C ARG A 107 8.11 -11.32 10.07
N TRP A 108 6.84 -11.33 10.43
CA TRP A 108 5.90 -10.30 10.01
C TRP A 108 6.39 -8.92 10.44
N GLN A 109 6.35 -8.00 9.47
CA GLN A 109 6.71 -6.60 9.65
C GLN A 109 5.48 -5.75 9.35
N SER A 110 4.97 -5.06 10.37
CA SER A 110 4.02 -3.97 10.19
C SER A 110 4.77 -2.75 9.68
N THR A 111 4.31 -2.18 8.57
CA THR A 111 4.89 -0.99 7.94
C THR A 111 3.77 0.03 7.73
N CYS A 112 3.88 1.18 8.39
CA CYS A 112 2.96 2.30 8.19
C CYS A 112 3.72 3.57 7.79
N ILE A 113 3.19 4.30 6.82
CA ILE A 113 3.63 5.68 6.55
C ILE A 113 2.50 6.65 6.90
N VAL A 114 2.88 7.81 7.44
CA VAL A 114 1.97 8.94 7.69
C VAL A 114 2.56 10.18 7.05
N TRP A 115 1.79 10.87 6.21
CA TRP A 115 2.22 12.10 5.55
C TRP A 115 1.08 13.11 5.47
N ALA A 116 1.36 14.38 5.74
CA ALA A 116 0.39 15.47 5.62
C ALA A 116 0.88 16.52 4.63
N SER A 117 0.05 16.87 3.65
CA SER A 117 0.38 17.85 2.61
C SER A 117 0.73 19.20 3.20
N GLU A 118 -0.07 19.69 4.15
CA GLU A 118 0.10 21.02 4.76
C GLU A 118 1.52 21.25 5.30
N THR A 119 2.08 20.25 5.97
CA THR A 119 3.41 20.34 6.60
C THR A 119 4.50 19.69 5.77
N GLY A 120 4.15 18.75 4.89
CA GLY A 120 5.07 17.86 4.17
C GLY A 120 5.72 16.79 5.06
N VAL A 121 5.33 16.67 6.33
CA VAL A 121 5.99 15.77 7.27
C VAL A 121 5.61 14.32 6.95
N LEU A 122 6.59 13.53 6.51
CA LEU A 122 6.54 12.09 6.37
C LEU A 122 7.11 11.41 7.63
N SER A 123 6.39 10.42 8.13
CA SER A 123 6.80 9.50 9.18
C SER A 123 6.70 8.06 8.67
N LEU A 124 7.70 7.23 8.97
CA LEU A 124 7.68 5.79 8.75
C LEU A 124 7.65 5.11 10.12
N TRP A 125 6.73 4.16 10.29
CA TRP A 125 6.56 3.34 11.47
C TRP A 125 6.80 1.88 11.09
N LEU A 126 7.66 1.21 11.84
CA LEU A 126 7.94 -0.21 11.71
C LEU A 126 7.61 -0.90 13.04
N ASP A 127 6.63 -1.79 13.06
CA ASP A 127 6.12 -2.43 14.29
C ASP A 127 5.95 -1.47 15.46
N ASN A 128 5.16 -0.42 15.26
CA ASN A 128 4.90 0.63 16.26
C ASN A 128 6.12 1.50 16.64
N HIS A 129 7.28 1.32 16.02
CA HIS A 129 8.45 2.18 16.23
C HIS A 129 8.49 3.28 15.18
N LEU A 130 8.34 4.52 15.63
CA LEU A 130 8.49 5.71 14.79
C LEU A 130 9.96 5.94 14.43
N LEU A 131 10.26 6.01 13.14
CA LEU A 131 11.55 6.46 12.64
C LEU A 131 11.62 7.99 12.52
N ALA A 132 12.84 8.51 12.40
CA ALA A 132 13.07 9.95 12.31
C ALA A 132 12.31 10.57 11.12
N ARG A 133 11.47 11.56 11.41
CA ARG A 133 10.60 12.21 10.42
C ARG A 133 11.38 12.99 9.36
N ARG A 134 10.78 13.21 8.20
CA ARG A 134 11.35 13.99 7.09
C ARG A 134 10.30 14.92 6.50
N VAL A 135 10.72 16.05 5.94
CA VAL A 135 9.81 16.96 5.23
C VAL A 135 10.01 16.78 3.73
N ILE A 136 8.94 16.38 3.03
CA ILE A 136 8.92 16.21 1.57
C ILE A 136 7.59 16.68 1.00
N ARG A 137 7.61 17.16 -0.24
CA ARG A 137 6.41 17.50 -1.02
C ARG A 137 5.38 18.35 -0.27
N LYS A 138 5.81 19.28 0.59
CA LYS A 138 4.89 20.20 1.28
C LYS A 138 3.99 20.92 0.27
N GLY A 139 2.68 20.93 0.53
CA GLY A 139 1.63 21.49 -0.32
C GLY A 139 1.27 20.64 -1.55
N TYR A 140 1.83 19.43 -1.68
CA TYR A 140 1.52 18.55 -2.80
C TYR A 140 0.13 17.90 -2.64
N LEU A 141 -0.58 17.69 -3.75
CA LEU A 141 -1.86 17.00 -3.76
C LEU A 141 -1.70 15.73 -4.60
N ILE A 142 -1.88 14.57 -3.97
CA ILE A 142 -1.76 13.28 -4.66
C ILE A 142 -3.09 13.03 -5.36
N LYS A 143 -3.07 12.91 -6.69
CA LYS A 143 -4.32 12.79 -7.46
C LYS A 143 -5.01 11.45 -7.20
N SER A 144 -6.34 11.45 -7.29
CA SER A 144 -7.14 10.23 -7.33
C SER A 144 -7.01 9.49 -8.67
N HIS A 145 -7.68 8.32 -8.77
CA HIS A 145 -7.65 7.45 -9.96
C HIS A 145 -6.26 6.93 -10.30
N ALA A 146 -5.61 6.35 -9.30
CA ALA A 146 -4.33 5.68 -9.48
C ALA A 146 -4.51 4.22 -9.88
N LEU A 147 -3.46 3.68 -10.51
CA LEU A 147 -3.24 2.25 -10.50
C LEU A 147 -2.53 1.89 -9.19
N ILE A 148 -3.16 1.03 -8.40
CA ILE A 148 -2.61 0.52 -7.16
C ILE A 148 -2.18 -0.93 -7.39
N THR A 149 -0.94 -1.26 -7.05
CA THR A 149 -0.41 -2.62 -7.12
C THR A 149 0.25 -3.04 -5.81
N LEU A 150 -0.05 -4.28 -5.41
CA LEU A 150 0.66 -5.01 -4.36
C LEU A 150 1.59 -6.02 -5.02
N GLY A 151 2.81 -6.10 -4.51
CA GLY A 151 3.80 -7.07 -4.96
C GLY A 151 4.52 -6.76 -6.28
N ARG A 152 4.32 -5.56 -6.84
CA ARG A 152 5.10 -5.06 -7.97
C ARG A 152 5.20 -3.55 -7.98
N ALA A 153 6.37 -3.05 -8.34
CA ALA A 153 6.59 -1.67 -8.72
C ALA A 153 5.83 -1.31 -10.01
N TYR A 154 5.23 -0.13 -10.09
CA TYR A 154 4.58 0.29 -11.33
C TYR A 154 5.59 0.41 -12.48
N GLN A 155 5.35 -0.34 -13.57
CA GLN A 155 6.16 -0.35 -14.80
C GLN A 155 7.66 -0.70 -14.60
N GLU A 156 8.02 -1.33 -13.49
CA GLU A 156 9.39 -1.73 -13.19
C GLU A 156 9.47 -3.24 -12.91
N SER A 157 10.64 -3.83 -13.14
CA SER A 157 10.90 -5.25 -12.91
C SER A 157 11.30 -5.56 -11.46
N ILE A 158 10.65 -4.89 -10.50
CA ILE A 158 10.84 -5.12 -9.07
C ILE A 158 9.55 -5.72 -8.54
N PHE A 159 9.65 -6.94 -8.02
CA PHE A 159 8.53 -7.75 -7.55
C PHE A 159 8.69 -8.05 -6.07
N PHE A 160 7.61 -8.52 -5.47
CA PHE A 160 7.60 -9.07 -4.12
C PHE A 160 7.46 -10.59 -4.18
N THR A 161 8.17 -11.27 -3.30
CA THR A 161 7.98 -12.69 -2.99
C THR A 161 7.78 -12.83 -1.49
N GLY A 162 6.75 -13.58 -1.08
CA GLY A 162 6.36 -13.74 0.32
C GLY A 162 4.89 -13.43 0.52
N GLU A 163 4.53 -12.88 1.68
CA GLU A 163 3.15 -12.63 2.07
C GLU A 163 2.86 -11.16 2.36
N ILE A 164 1.67 -10.67 1.95
CA ILE A 164 1.14 -9.35 2.32
C ILE A 164 -0.28 -9.53 2.88
N GLN A 165 -0.56 -8.83 3.97
CA GLN A 165 -1.89 -8.77 4.59
C GLN A 165 -2.16 -7.39 5.19
N ASP A 166 -3.39 -7.18 5.65
CA ASP A 166 -3.81 -5.98 6.40
C ASP A 166 -3.44 -4.67 5.70
N VAL A 167 -3.70 -4.55 4.40
CA VAL A 167 -3.42 -3.32 3.64
C VAL A 167 -4.56 -2.33 3.78
N TYR A 168 -4.24 -1.14 4.29
CA TYR A 168 -5.18 -0.04 4.43
C TYR A 168 -4.55 1.28 4.01
N LEU A 169 -5.31 2.11 3.30
CA LEU A 169 -4.92 3.46 2.88
C LEU A 169 -6.02 4.44 3.27
N TRP A 170 -5.71 5.51 3.99
CA TRP A 170 -6.64 6.57 4.38
C TRP A 170 -6.26 7.90 3.74
N ASN A 171 -7.27 8.73 3.45
CA ASN A 171 -7.10 10.16 3.23
C ASN A 171 -7.13 10.94 4.57
N TYR A 172 -6.39 10.45 5.55
CA TYR A 172 -6.37 10.99 6.91
C TYR A 172 -5.05 10.61 7.60
N THR A 173 -4.56 11.45 8.51
CA THR A 173 -3.41 11.12 9.36
C THR A 173 -3.90 10.47 10.64
N LEU A 174 -3.66 9.16 10.78
CA LEU A 174 -4.04 8.41 11.98
C LEU A 174 -3.28 8.90 13.22
N THR A 175 -3.90 8.74 14.38
CA THR A 175 -3.24 9.01 15.67
C THR A 175 -2.23 7.91 15.99
N VAL A 176 -1.31 8.17 16.92
CA VAL A 176 -0.37 7.15 17.40
C VAL A 176 -1.11 5.95 18.00
N TYR A 177 -2.21 6.20 18.72
CA TYR A 177 -3.04 5.14 19.29
C TYR A 177 -3.64 4.23 18.22
N ASP A 178 -4.15 4.81 17.13
CA ASP A 178 -4.73 4.02 16.02
C ASP A 178 -3.66 3.23 15.26
N LEU A 179 -2.44 3.76 15.13
CA LEU A 179 -1.32 3.05 14.52
C LEU A 179 -0.91 1.84 15.37
N GLU A 180 -0.91 1.98 16.70
CA GLU A 180 -0.55 0.94 17.65
C GLU A 180 -1.62 -0.15 17.82
N SER A 181 -2.90 0.15 17.57
CA SER A 181 -4.03 -0.75 17.89
C SER A 181 -4.08 -2.04 17.07
N THR A 182 -3.35 -2.13 15.95
CA THR A 182 -3.35 -3.25 14.97
C THR A 182 -4.72 -3.63 14.37
N GLN A 183 -5.81 -3.07 14.88
CA GLN A 183 -7.20 -3.25 14.44
C GLN A 183 -7.62 -2.12 13.52
N TRP A 184 -6.88 -1.98 12.42
CA TRP A 184 -7.07 -0.88 11.48
C TRP A 184 -8.43 -0.85 10.80
N TYR A 185 -9.18 -1.95 10.82
CA TYR A 185 -10.48 -2.02 10.16
C TYR A 185 -11.58 -1.19 10.83
N ASP A 186 -11.46 -0.89 12.13
CA ASP A 186 -12.46 -0.13 12.89
C ASP A 186 -12.17 1.38 12.93
N VAL A 187 -11.10 1.83 12.26
CA VAL A 187 -10.63 3.22 12.32
C VAL A 187 -11.49 4.14 11.46
N PHE A 188 -11.93 5.25 12.05
CA PHE A 188 -12.67 6.33 11.38
C PHE A 188 -11.75 7.54 11.10
N PRO A 189 -11.84 8.19 9.92
CA PRO A 189 -12.74 7.91 8.80
C PRO A 189 -12.39 6.60 8.07
N PRO A 190 -13.33 6.01 7.30
CA PRO A 190 -13.07 4.78 6.56
C PRO A 190 -11.88 4.90 5.60
N ALA A 191 -11.15 3.80 5.44
CA ALA A 191 -10.03 3.72 4.52
C ALA A 191 -10.51 3.76 3.05
N VAL A 192 -9.79 4.46 2.18
CA VAL A 192 -10.03 4.47 0.72
C VAL A 192 -9.55 3.17 0.05
N VAL A 193 -8.65 2.44 0.69
CA VAL A 193 -8.36 1.02 0.41
C VAL A 193 -8.49 0.30 1.74
N SER A 194 -9.31 -0.74 1.81
CA SER A 194 -9.55 -1.51 3.03
C SER A 194 -9.43 -2.99 2.77
N TRP A 195 -8.62 -3.69 3.58
CA TRP A 195 -8.48 -5.15 3.52
C TRP A 195 -9.81 -5.88 3.78
N ARG A 196 -10.71 -5.27 4.56
CA ARG A 196 -12.04 -5.83 4.87
C ARG A 196 -13.07 -5.70 3.75
N ASN A 197 -12.76 -4.90 2.74
CA ASN A 197 -13.69 -4.57 1.67
C ASN A 197 -12.89 -4.32 0.39
N LEU A 198 -12.08 -5.28 -0.03
CA LEU A 198 -11.12 -5.12 -1.12
C LEU A 198 -11.71 -5.58 -2.46
N GLU A 199 -11.65 -4.71 -3.46
CA GLU A 199 -11.86 -5.08 -4.86
C GLU A 199 -10.49 -5.20 -5.54
N TYR A 200 -10.16 -6.39 -6.07
CA TYR A 200 -8.82 -6.68 -6.59
C TYR A 200 -8.83 -7.63 -7.79
N LYS A 201 -7.69 -7.71 -8.49
CA LYS A 201 -7.43 -8.71 -9.54
C LYS A 201 -6.02 -9.26 -9.39
N ILE A 202 -5.93 -10.58 -9.31
CA ILE A 202 -4.66 -11.32 -9.28
C ILE A 202 -4.05 -11.37 -10.69
N LYS A 203 -2.72 -11.22 -10.76
CA LYS A 203 -1.91 -11.32 -11.98
C LYS A 203 -0.71 -12.22 -11.72
N GLY A 204 -0.64 -13.36 -12.43
CA GLY A 204 0.36 -14.39 -12.16
C GLY A 204 -0.07 -15.31 -11.03
N ASN A 205 0.89 -15.93 -10.36
CA ASN A 205 0.66 -16.92 -9.31
C ASN A 205 0.67 -16.25 -7.92
N VAL A 206 -0.52 -15.88 -7.46
CA VAL A 206 -0.76 -15.37 -6.11
C VAL A 206 -1.84 -16.26 -5.47
N ALA A 207 -1.53 -16.85 -4.32
CA ALA A 207 -2.50 -17.62 -3.54
C ALA A 207 -3.16 -16.74 -2.47
N GLN A 208 -4.35 -17.14 -2.03
CA GLN A 208 -5.04 -16.57 -0.89
C GLN A 208 -5.07 -17.61 0.21
N GLU A 209 -4.38 -17.35 1.31
CA GLU A 209 -4.21 -18.33 2.39
C GLU A 209 -4.64 -17.74 3.73
N PRO A 210 -5.31 -18.53 4.60
CA PRO A 210 -5.58 -18.12 5.97
C PRO A 210 -4.29 -17.85 6.74
N VAL A 211 -4.35 -16.90 7.66
CA VAL A 211 -3.26 -16.61 8.59
C VAL A 211 -3.28 -17.69 9.68
N PHE A 212 -2.14 -18.38 9.86
CA PHE A 212 -1.95 -19.41 10.90
C PHE A 212 -1.71 -18.80 12.28
#